data_AF-A0A2K5IVB4-F1
#
_entry.id   AF-A0A2K5IVB4-F1
#
_cell.length_a   1.000
_cell.length_b   1.000
_cell.length_c   1.000
_cell.angle_alpha   90.00
_cell.angle_beta   90.00
_cell.angle_gamma   90.00
#
_symmetry.space_group_name_H-M   'P 1'
#
loop_
_entity.id
_entity.type
_entity.pdbx_description
1 polymer ?
#
loop_
_entity_poly.entity_id
_entity_poly.type
_entity_poly.pdbx_seq_one_letter_code
_entity_poly.pdbx_strand_id
1 'polypeptide(L)'
;MECKTEGKEKYQHSLNLLNKIKNMKELAEMIDVVLIAEGEKFPCHRLVLAAFSPYFKAMFTCGLLECNQREVVLYDITAESVSVLLNYMYNAALEINNANVQTVAMAAYFMQMEEVFSVCQKYMMDHMDASNCLGIYYFAKQIGAEDLSDQSKKYLYQHFAEVSLHEEILEIEVHQFLTLIKSDDLNISREESILDLVLRWVNHNKELRTEHLVELLKQVRLELVNPSFLRQALRRNTMLLCDADCVDIIQNAFKAIKTPQQHSLNLRYGMETTSLLLCIGNNSSGIRSRHRSYGDASFCYDPVSRKTYFISSPKYGEGLGTVCTGVVMENNTIIVAGEASASKLSRQKNKNVEIYRYHDRGNQFWEKLCTAEFRELYALGSIHNDLYVIGGQMKIKNQYLITNCVDKYSVERDNWKRVSPLPLQLACHAVVTVNNKLYVIGGWTPQMDLPDEEPDRLSNKLLQYDPSQDQWSVRASMKYSKYRFSTAVVNSEIYVLGGIGCVGRDKGQVRKCLDVVEIYNPDGDFWREGPPMPSPLLSLRTNSTNAGAVDGKLYVCGGFHGADRHEVISKEILELDPWENQWNVVAINVLMHDSYDVCLVARMNPRDLIPPPSDLVEEGNEH
;
A
#
# COMPACT_ATOMS: atom_id res chain seq x y z
N MET A 1 -8.82 -36.98 35.94
CA MET A 1 -10.19 -36.99 35.37
C MET A 1 -11.17 -36.21 36.25
N GLU A 2 -11.04 -36.23 37.57
CA GLU A 2 -11.94 -35.56 38.53
C GLU A 2 -12.08 -34.04 38.32
N CYS A 3 -11.00 -33.33 38.01
CA CYS A 3 -11.03 -31.88 37.76
C CYS A 3 -11.91 -31.46 36.55
N LYS A 4 -12.14 -32.36 35.57
CA LYS A 4 -13.04 -32.09 34.42
C LYS A 4 -14.52 -32.31 34.76
N THR A 5 -14.83 -33.17 35.73
CA THR A 5 -16.19 -33.48 36.19
C THR A 5 -16.74 -32.37 37.10
N GLU A 6 -15.91 -31.86 38.01
CA GLU A 6 -16.26 -30.73 38.89
C GLU A 6 -16.63 -29.45 38.12
N GLY A 7 -15.92 -29.18 37.00
CA GLY A 7 -16.22 -28.05 36.12
C GLY A 7 -17.60 -28.16 35.45
N LYS A 8 -18.04 -29.38 35.11
CA LYS A 8 -19.37 -29.62 34.50
C LYS A 8 -20.51 -29.40 35.50
N GLU A 9 -20.35 -29.86 36.74
CA GLU A 9 -21.38 -29.70 37.76
C GLU A 9 -21.58 -28.23 38.15
N LYS A 10 -20.49 -27.48 38.31
CA LYS A 10 -20.54 -26.03 38.56
C LYS A 10 -21.18 -25.27 37.39
N TYR A 11 -20.87 -25.64 36.15
CA TYR A 11 -21.47 -25.06 34.95
C TYR A 11 -22.98 -25.34 34.85
N GLN A 12 -23.42 -26.56 35.15
CA GLN A 12 -24.85 -26.88 35.16
C GLN A 12 -25.58 -26.15 36.29
N HIS A 13 -24.95 -26.01 37.46
CA HIS A 13 -25.51 -25.26 38.57
C HIS A 13 -25.70 -23.77 38.24
N SER A 14 -24.72 -23.12 37.62
CA SER A 14 -24.82 -21.70 37.23
C SER A 14 -25.91 -21.46 36.18
N LEU A 15 -26.04 -22.34 35.18
CA LEU A 15 -27.13 -22.30 34.20
C LEU A 15 -28.50 -22.45 34.87
N ASN A 16 -28.64 -23.41 35.78
CA ASN A 16 -29.90 -23.61 36.51
C ASN A 16 -30.25 -22.41 37.39
N LEU A 17 -29.25 -21.74 38.00
CA LEU A 17 -29.45 -20.52 38.77
C LEU A 17 -29.91 -19.36 37.88
N LEU A 18 -29.24 -19.13 36.75
CA LEU A 18 -29.60 -18.07 35.81
C LEU A 18 -31.04 -18.25 35.29
N ASN A 19 -31.41 -19.48 34.90
CA ASN A 19 -32.77 -19.79 34.45
C ASN A 19 -33.83 -19.52 35.53
N LYS A 20 -33.53 -19.81 36.80
CA LYS A 20 -34.44 -19.51 37.91
C LYS A 20 -34.61 -18.02 38.14
N ILE A 21 -33.52 -17.25 38.11
CA ILE A 21 -33.54 -15.79 38.27
C ILE A 21 -34.31 -15.14 37.11
N LYS A 22 -34.13 -15.65 35.89
CA LYS A 22 -34.90 -15.23 34.72
C LYS A 22 -36.40 -15.44 34.91
N ASN A 23 -36.83 -16.63 35.34
CA ASN A 23 -38.24 -16.91 35.59
C ASN A 23 -38.83 -15.98 36.67
N MET A 24 -38.07 -15.69 37.74
CA MET A 24 -38.52 -14.74 38.78
C MET A 24 -38.70 -13.33 38.21
N LYS A 25 -37.81 -12.90 37.31
CA LYS A 25 -37.91 -11.60 36.62
C LYS A 25 -39.15 -11.51 35.72
N GLU A 26 -39.48 -12.58 34.99
CA GLU A 26 -40.65 -12.65 34.10
C GLU A 26 -41.98 -12.68 34.88
N LEU A 27 -42.01 -13.34 36.04
CA LEU A 27 -43.18 -13.40 36.93
C LEU A 27 -43.30 -12.17 37.87
N ALA A 28 -42.35 -11.23 37.80
CA ALA A 28 -42.24 -10.08 38.69
C ALA A 28 -42.21 -10.44 40.19
N GLU A 29 -41.62 -11.59 40.53
CA GLU A 29 -41.44 -12.05 41.90
C GLU A 29 -40.20 -11.39 42.52
N MET A 30 -40.27 -11.02 43.81
CA MET A 30 -39.13 -10.50 44.59
C MET A 30 -38.45 -9.22 44.04
N ILE A 31 -39.14 -8.43 43.22
CA ILE A 31 -38.65 -7.13 42.71
C ILE A 31 -38.50 -6.12 43.87
N ASP A 32 -37.27 -5.68 44.10
CA ASP A 32 -36.86 -4.79 45.21
C ASP A 32 -36.36 -3.41 44.73
N VAL A 33 -36.26 -3.18 43.42
CA VAL A 33 -35.94 -1.88 42.81
C VAL A 33 -36.58 -1.71 41.44
N VAL A 34 -36.88 -0.47 41.04
CA VAL A 34 -37.36 -0.12 39.71
C VAL A 34 -36.45 0.98 39.15
N LEU A 35 -35.78 0.69 38.02
CA LEU A 35 -35.01 1.71 37.30
C LEU A 35 -35.95 2.52 36.41
N ILE A 36 -35.77 3.83 36.34
CA ILE A 36 -36.54 4.72 35.48
C ILE A 36 -35.58 5.41 34.53
N ALA A 37 -35.76 5.21 33.22
CA ALA A 37 -34.99 5.86 32.15
C ALA A 37 -35.96 6.38 31.08
N GLU A 38 -35.84 7.65 30.69
CA GLU A 38 -36.75 8.32 29.72
C GLU A 38 -38.25 8.15 30.01
N GLY A 39 -38.63 7.95 31.28
CA GLY A 39 -40.01 7.71 31.71
C GLY A 39 -40.47 6.25 31.66
N GLU A 40 -39.68 5.33 31.10
CA GLU A 40 -39.93 3.90 31.13
C GLU A 40 -39.48 3.27 32.46
N LYS A 41 -40.26 2.32 32.97
CA LYS A 41 -40.02 1.66 34.27
C LYS A 41 -39.54 0.22 34.07
N PHE A 42 -38.36 -0.08 34.63
CA PHE A 42 -37.72 -1.39 34.57
C PHE A 42 -37.64 -2.04 35.97
N PRO A 43 -38.61 -2.90 36.36
CA PRO A 43 -38.59 -3.58 37.65
C PRO A 43 -37.45 -4.61 37.72
N CYS A 44 -36.52 -4.52 38.66
CA CYS A 44 -35.30 -5.35 38.72
C CYS A 44 -34.99 -5.84 40.15
N HIS A 45 -33.96 -6.69 40.26
CA HIS A 45 -33.40 -7.16 41.52
C HIS A 45 -32.08 -6.45 41.85
N ARG A 46 -31.96 -5.82 43.02
CA ARG A 46 -30.74 -5.12 43.49
C ARG A 46 -29.52 -6.03 43.50
N LEU A 47 -29.70 -7.30 43.90
CA LEU A 47 -28.62 -8.29 43.93
C LEU A 47 -28.03 -8.55 42.54
N VAL A 48 -28.88 -8.68 41.51
CA VAL A 48 -28.42 -8.91 40.14
C VAL A 48 -27.69 -7.68 39.61
N LEU A 49 -28.27 -6.49 39.79
CA LEU A 49 -27.63 -5.23 39.38
C LEU A 49 -26.26 -5.05 40.06
N ALA A 50 -26.17 -5.25 41.38
CA ALA A 50 -24.92 -5.13 42.14
C ALA A 50 -23.88 -6.22 41.81
N ALA A 51 -24.30 -7.38 41.30
CA ALA A 51 -23.39 -8.44 40.88
C ALA A 51 -22.67 -8.09 39.57
N PHE A 52 -23.37 -7.43 38.63
CA PHE A 52 -22.84 -7.08 37.32
C PHE A 52 -22.27 -5.66 37.21
N SER A 53 -22.66 -4.75 38.11
CA SER A 53 -22.28 -3.34 38.06
C SER A 53 -21.76 -2.87 39.42
N PRO A 54 -20.46 -2.53 39.51
CA PRO A 54 -19.87 -1.89 40.69
C PRO A 54 -20.56 -0.56 41.06
N TYR A 55 -21.06 0.18 40.07
CA TYR A 55 -21.86 1.39 40.28
C TYR A 55 -23.11 1.12 41.13
N PHE A 56 -23.93 0.12 40.75
CA PHE A 56 -25.11 -0.25 41.53
C PHE A 56 -24.75 -0.87 42.87
N LYS A 57 -23.65 -1.64 42.94
CA LYS A 57 -23.14 -2.19 44.20
C LYS A 57 -22.80 -1.08 45.19
N ALA A 58 -22.07 -0.04 44.77
CA ALA A 58 -21.77 1.11 45.59
C ALA A 58 -23.05 1.85 45.99
N MET A 59 -23.93 2.15 45.02
CA MET A 59 -25.21 2.82 45.27
C MET A 59 -26.06 2.13 46.35
N PHE A 60 -26.16 0.79 46.33
CA PHE A 60 -27.00 0.06 47.28
C PHE A 60 -26.32 -0.20 48.64
N THR A 61 -25.00 -0.14 48.73
CA THR A 61 -24.26 -0.46 49.97
C THR A 61 -23.71 0.75 50.72
N CYS A 62 -23.58 1.93 50.08
CA CYS A 62 -22.90 3.09 50.67
C CYS A 62 -23.73 3.93 51.66
N GLY A 63 -24.94 3.50 52.04
CA GLY A 63 -25.75 4.15 53.08
C GLY A 63 -26.32 5.53 52.72
N LEU A 64 -26.33 5.91 51.44
CA LEU A 64 -26.94 7.14 50.93
C LEU A 64 -28.48 6.97 50.77
N LEU A 65 -29.18 8.06 50.41
CA LEU A 65 -30.66 8.08 50.31
C LEU A 65 -31.21 7.01 49.36
N GLU A 66 -30.47 6.73 48.29
CA GLU A 66 -30.74 5.76 47.23
C GLU A 66 -30.79 4.31 47.76
N CYS A 67 -30.13 4.03 48.88
CA CYS A 67 -30.18 2.72 49.53
C CYS A 67 -31.61 2.33 49.91
N ASN A 68 -32.46 3.30 50.26
CA ASN A 68 -33.84 3.07 50.73
C ASN A 68 -34.90 3.40 49.66
N GLN A 69 -34.51 3.89 48.49
CA GLN A 69 -35.45 4.24 47.43
C GLN A 69 -35.85 3.01 46.60
N ARG A 70 -37.16 2.85 46.39
CA ARG A 70 -37.68 1.77 45.53
C ARG A 70 -37.56 2.10 44.04
N GLU A 71 -37.55 3.38 43.68
CA GLU A 71 -37.40 3.86 42.30
C GLU A 71 -36.08 4.64 42.18
N VAL A 72 -35.26 4.30 41.18
CA VAL A 72 -33.98 4.96 40.89
C VAL A 72 -34.05 5.53 39.48
N VAL A 73 -33.90 6.85 39.36
CA VAL A 73 -33.92 7.55 38.06
C VAL A 73 -32.51 7.59 37.49
N LEU A 74 -32.35 7.07 36.27
CA LEU A 74 -31.12 7.14 35.49
C LEU A 74 -31.22 8.34 34.56
N TYR A 75 -30.41 9.36 34.83
CA TYR A 75 -30.28 10.54 33.98
C TYR A 75 -29.30 10.26 32.85
N ASP A 76 -29.56 10.83 31.66
CA ASP A 76 -28.70 10.76 30.48
C ASP A 76 -28.42 9.34 29.95
N ILE A 77 -29.30 8.37 30.27
CA ILE A 77 -29.26 7.01 29.74
C ILE A 77 -30.59 6.70 29.04
N THR A 78 -30.51 6.22 27.79
CA THR A 78 -31.69 5.87 27.01
C THR A 78 -32.40 4.63 27.58
N ALA A 79 -33.72 4.57 27.43
CA ALA A 79 -34.50 3.41 27.86
C ALA A 79 -34.07 2.12 27.12
N GLU A 80 -33.74 2.24 25.83
CA GLU A 80 -33.20 1.13 25.02
C GLU A 80 -31.89 0.58 25.60
N SER A 81 -30.93 1.45 25.93
CA SER A 81 -29.65 1.03 26.53
C SER A 81 -29.86 0.24 27.81
N VAL A 82 -30.77 0.72 28.69
CA VAL A 82 -31.09 0.02 29.94
C VAL A 82 -31.71 -1.36 29.65
N SER A 83 -32.62 -1.43 28.68
CA SER A 83 -33.23 -2.69 28.25
C SER A 83 -32.18 -3.71 27.76
N VAL A 84 -31.25 -3.28 26.90
CA VAL A 84 -30.16 -4.13 26.37
C VAL A 84 -29.23 -4.61 27.48
N LEU A 85 -28.84 -3.73 28.41
CA LEU A 85 -27.98 -4.09 29.54
C LEU A 85 -28.69 -5.04 30.51
N LEU A 86 -29.98 -4.85 30.77
CA LEU A 86 -30.77 -5.78 31.57
C LEU A 86 -30.94 -7.12 30.87
N ASN A 87 -31.18 -7.13 29.55
CA ASN A 87 -31.22 -8.36 28.77
C ASN A 87 -29.90 -9.14 28.92
N TYR A 88 -28.76 -8.45 28.88
CA TYR A 88 -27.47 -9.07 29.14
C TYR A 88 -27.36 -9.63 30.58
N MET A 89 -27.75 -8.89 31.60
CA MET A 89 -27.66 -9.33 33.00
C MET A 89 -28.53 -10.58 33.31
N TYR A 90 -29.70 -10.71 32.67
CA TYR A 90 -30.64 -11.81 32.96
C TYR A 90 -30.59 -12.96 31.94
N ASN A 91 -30.24 -12.68 30.68
CA ASN A 91 -30.26 -13.65 29.59
C ASN A 91 -28.86 -13.98 29.02
N ALA A 92 -27.80 -13.29 29.47
CA ALA A 92 -26.46 -13.39 28.91
C ALA A 92 -26.41 -13.14 27.39
N ALA A 93 -27.38 -12.37 26.87
CA ALA A 93 -27.49 -11.99 25.47
C ALA A 93 -27.35 -10.47 25.35
N LEU A 94 -26.35 -10.03 24.58
CA LEU A 94 -26.09 -8.61 24.31
C LEU A 94 -26.41 -8.34 22.83
N GLU A 95 -27.50 -7.62 22.58
CA GLU A 95 -27.99 -7.29 21.23
C GLU A 95 -27.53 -5.88 20.84
N ILE A 96 -26.37 -5.79 20.19
CA ILE A 96 -25.79 -4.52 19.72
C ILE A 96 -25.86 -4.40 18.19
N ASN A 97 -26.11 -3.19 17.73
CA ASN A 97 -26.14 -2.78 16.33
C ASN A 97 -25.50 -1.39 16.16
N ASN A 98 -25.33 -0.93 14.91
CA ASN A 98 -24.70 0.37 14.62
C ASN A 98 -25.44 1.58 15.20
N ALA A 99 -26.76 1.49 15.45
CA ALA A 99 -27.56 2.58 15.99
C ALA A 99 -27.48 2.68 17.52
N ASN A 100 -27.38 1.55 18.22
CA ASN A 100 -27.41 1.50 19.68
C ASN A 100 -26.04 1.28 20.35
N VAL A 101 -25.00 0.88 19.61
CA VAL A 101 -23.70 0.52 20.20
C VAL A 101 -23.08 1.68 20.99
N GLN A 102 -23.18 2.92 20.52
CA GLN A 102 -22.63 4.09 21.20
C GLN A 102 -23.39 4.39 22.51
N THR A 103 -24.73 4.37 22.48
CA THR A 103 -25.56 4.64 23.66
C THR A 103 -25.47 3.51 24.69
N VAL A 104 -25.35 2.26 24.26
CA VAL A 104 -25.11 1.10 25.13
C VAL A 104 -23.70 1.18 25.74
N ALA A 105 -22.68 1.55 24.96
CA ALA A 105 -21.32 1.74 25.46
C ALA A 105 -21.24 2.86 26.52
N MET A 106 -21.91 4.00 26.32
CA MET A 106 -22.00 5.05 27.36
C MET A 106 -22.63 4.51 28.63
N ALA A 107 -23.77 3.83 28.51
CA ALA A 107 -24.47 3.28 29.66
C ALA A 107 -23.60 2.25 30.41
N ALA A 108 -22.91 1.37 29.68
CA ALA A 108 -21.98 0.40 30.24
C ALA A 108 -20.80 1.08 30.94
N TYR A 109 -20.24 2.14 30.36
CA TYR A 109 -19.16 2.93 30.95
C TYR A 109 -19.61 3.58 32.27
N PHE A 110 -20.76 4.28 32.27
CA PHE A 110 -21.31 4.90 33.48
C PHE A 110 -21.67 3.87 34.56
N MET A 111 -22.24 2.73 34.17
CA MET A 111 -22.58 1.63 35.09
C MET A 111 -21.36 0.78 35.48
N GLN A 112 -20.14 1.12 35.03
CA GLN A 112 -18.90 0.40 35.30
C GLN A 112 -18.93 -1.08 34.89
N MET A 113 -19.57 -1.39 33.77
CA MET A 113 -19.65 -2.71 33.16
C MET A 113 -18.53 -2.89 32.11
N GLU A 114 -17.30 -3.10 32.57
CA GLU A 114 -16.09 -3.14 31.73
C GLU A 114 -16.14 -4.18 30.60
N GLU A 115 -16.65 -5.38 30.89
CA GLU A 115 -16.79 -6.46 29.89
C GLU A 115 -17.72 -6.06 28.73
N VAL A 116 -18.87 -5.46 29.06
CA VAL A 116 -19.83 -5.00 28.04
C VAL A 116 -19.25 -3.85 27.24
N PHE A 117 -18.58 -2.92 27.92
CA PHE A 117 -17.91 -1.79 27.28
C PHE A 117 -16.82 -2.27 26.29
N SER A 118 -16.00 -3.24 26.69
CA SER A 118 -14.97 -3.84 25.81
C SER A 118 -15.57 -4.54 24.59
N VAL A 119 -16.70 -5.26 24.76
CA VAL A 119 -17.43 -5.87 23.64
C VAL A 119 -17.97 -4.80 22.69
N CYS A 120 -18.50 -3.68 23.20
CA CYS A 120 -18.97 -2.57 22.36
C CYS A 120 -17.81 -1.91 21.59
N GLN A 121 -16.66 -1.68 22.24
CA GLN A 121 -15.46 -1.17 21.57
C GLN A 121 -15.02 -2.08 20.44
N LYS A 122 -14.94 -3.38 20.69
CA LYS A 122 -14.59 -4.36 19.66
C LYS A 122 -15.59 -4.37 18.51
N TYR A 123 -16.89 -4.30 18.80
CA TYR A 123 -17.92 -4.22 17.77
C TYR A 123 -17.75 -2.99 16.88
N MET A 124 -17.49 -1.81 17.48
CA MET A 124 -17.21 -0.58 16.73
C MET A 124 -15.94 -0.66 15.88
N MET A 125 -14.90 -1.36 16.35
CA MET A 125 -13.68 -1.60 15.56
C MET A 125 -13.94 -2.53 14.36
N ASP A 126 -14.71 -3.59 14.56
CA ASP A 126 -14.98 -4.61 13.53
C ASP A 126 -15.99 -4.10 12.47
N HIS A 127 -16.84 -3.12 12.79
CA HIS A 127 -17.89 -2.58 11.91
C HIS A 127 -17.68 -1.10 11.54
N MET A 128 -16.45 -0.61 11.62
CA MET A 128 -16.11 0.76 11.23
C MET A 128 -16.13 0.92 9.70
N ASP A 129 -16.83 1.95 9.23
CA ASP A 129 -16.93 2.29 7.81
C ASP A 129 -16.90 3.81 7.58
N ALA A 130 -16.85 4.24 6.32
CA ALA A 130 -16.73 5.65 5.95
C ALA A 130 -17.93 6.53 6.40
N SER A 131 -19.08 5.92 6.71
CA SER A 131 -20.30 6.62 7.12
C SER A 131 -20.47 6.75 8.64
N ASN A 132 -19.67 6.03 9.44
CA ASN A 132 -19.77 6.02 10.91
C ASN A 132 -18.44 6.33 11.63
N CYS A 133 -17.31 6.32 10.91
CA CYS A 133 -15.99 6.46 11.53
C CYS A 133 -15.78 7.80 12.24
N LEU A 134 -16.44 8.87 11.76
CA LEU A 134 -16.32 10.21 12.33
C LEU A 134 -17.03 10.30 13.68
N GLY A 135 -18.25 9.77 13.77
CA GLY A 135 -18.98 9.64 15.02
C GLY A 135 -18.26 8.77 16.03
N ILE A 136 -17.75 7.60 15.61
CA ILE A 136 -16.95 6.71 16.47
C ILE A 136 -15.70 7.43 17.00
N TYR A 137 -15.02 8.23 16.16
CA TYR A 137 -13.84 8.98 16.58
C TYR A 137 -14.14 10.01 17.68
N TYR A 138 -15.13 10.87 17.47
CA TYR A 138 -15.48 11.88 18.47
C TYR A 138 -16.08 11.26 19.74
N PHE A 139 -16.87 10.19 19.58
CA PHE A 139 -17.36 9.38 20.69
C PHE A 139 -16.22 8.82 21.55
N ALA A 140 -15.25 8.14 20.92
CA ALA A 140 -14.10 7.55 21.61
C ALA A 140 -13.25 8.61 22.32
N LYS A 141 -13.07 9.77 21.67
CA LYS A 141 -12.36 10.91 22.25
C LYS A 141 -13.09 11.50 23.47
N GLN A 142 -14.42 11.54 23.45
CA GLN A 142 -15.23 12.08 24.55
C GLN A 142 -15.17 11.19 25.80
N ILE A 143 -15.17 9.86 25.63
CA ILE A 143 -15.09 8.89 26.74
C ILE A 143 -13.66 8.59 27.20
N GLY A 144 -12.63 9.12 26.50
CA GLY A 144 -11.23 8.83 26.79
C GLY A 144 -10.77 7.42 26.42
N ALA A 145 -11.43 6.78 25.44
CA ALA A 145 -11.03 5.48 24.91
C ALA A 145 -9.91 5.67 23.88
N GLU A 146 -8.66 5.75 24.35
CA GLU A 146 -7.48 6.06 23.53
C GLU A 146 -7.31 5.09 22.35
N ASP A 147 -7.35 3.77 22.60
CA ASP A 147 -7.18 2.75 21.55
C ASP A 147 -8.22 2.88 20.42
N LEU A 148 -9.49 3.06 20.78
CA LEU A 148 -10.57 3.22 19.79
C LEU A 148 -10.46 4.56 19.06
N SER A 149 -10.09 5.63 19.76
CA SER A 149 -9.87 6.96 19.21
C SER A 149 -8.73 6.97 18.19
N ASP A 150 -7.61 6.31 18.48
CA ASP A 150 -6.46 6.29 17.59
C ASP A 150 -6.72 5.45 16.32
N GLN A 151 -7.37 4.30 16.47
CA GLN A 151 -7.75 3.46 15.32
C GLN A 151 -8.80 4.14 14.44
N SER A 152 -9.82 4.75 15.05
CA SER A 152 -10.85 5.49 14.30
C SER A 152 -10.28 6.72 13.59
N LYS A 153 -9.37 7.48 14.23
CA LYS A 153 -8.65 8.59 13.59
C LYS A 153 -7.83 8.12 12.40
N LYS A 154 -7.10 7.01 12.54
CA LYS A 154 -6.30 6.43 11.46
C LYS A 154 -7.18 6.04 10.27
N TYR A 155 -8.30 5.36 10.54
CA TYR A 155 -9.27 4.99 9.50
C TYR A 155 -9.87 6.22 8.82
N LEU A 156 -10.32 7.21 9.60
CA LEU A 156 -10.87 8.47 9.11
C LEU A 156 -9.93 9.17 8.13
N TYR A 157 -8.63 9.26 8.46
CA TYR A 157 -7.66 9.95 7.61
C TYR A 157 -7.33 9.16 6.35
N GLN A 158 -7.25 7.83 6.44
CA GLN A 158 -6.99 6.94 5.31
C GLN A 158 -8.14 6.89 4.31
N HIS A 159 -9.39 6.94 4.78
CA HIS A 159 -10.60 6.86 3.96
C HIS A 159 -11.30 8.21 3.76
N PHE A 160 -10.61 9.32 4.07
CA PHE A 160 -11.23 10.65 4.11
C PHE A 160 -11.94 11.04 2.79
N ALA A 161 -11.41 10.63 1.64
CA ALA A 161 -12.06 10.88 0.35
C ALA A 161 -13.50 10.35 0.30
N GLU A 162 -13.76 9.16 0.86
CA GLU A 162 -15.09 8.57 0.95
C GLU A 162 -15.91 9.22 2.08
N VAL A 163 -15.30 9.44 3.25
CA VAL A 163 -15.96 10.09 4.41
C VAL A 163 -16.49 11.47 4.04
N SER A 164 -15.76 12.22 3.22
CA SER A 164 -16.16 13.56 2.76
C SER A 164 -17.46 13.58 1.94
N LEU A 165 -17.94 12.43 1.47
CA LEU A 165 -19.17 12.30 0.70
C LEU A 165 -20.40 12.05 1.58
N HIS A 166 -20.22 11.54 2.79
CA HIS A 166 -21.31 11.23 3.72
C HIS A 166 -21.82 12.49 4.44
N GLU A 167 -23.05 12.42 4.95
CA GLU A 167 -23.71 13.57 5.61
C GLU A 167 -23.21 13.80 7.05
N GLU A 168 -22.67 12.78 7.73
CA GLU A 168 -22.19 12.86 9.11
C GLU A 168 -21.15 13.98 9.31
N ILE A 169 -20.26 14.20 8.32
CA ILE A 169 -19.27 15.28 8.37
C ILE A 169 -19.90 16.69 8.32
N LEU A 170 -21.14 16.82 7.87
CA LEU A 170 -21.87 18.08 7.83
C LEU A 170 -22.44 18.45 9.20
N GLU A 171 -22.56 17.50 10.12
CA GLU A 171 -23.16 17.70 11.44
C GLU A 171 -22.14 18.14 12.50
N ILE A 172 -20.84 18.00 12.25
CA ILE A 172 -19.80 18.33 13.24
C ILE A 172 -19.68 19.83 13.56
N GLU A 173 -19.13 20.11 14.72
CA GLU A 173 -18.90 21.48 15.21
C GLU A 173 -17.76 22.20 14.46
N VAL A 174 -17.81 23.54 14.47
CA VAL A 174 -16.85 24.42 13.75
C VAL A 174 -15.40 24.11 14.14
N HIS A 175 -15.11 23.99 15.44
CA HIS A 175 -13.76 23.75 15.97
C HIS A 175 -13.20 22.40 15.52
N GLN A 176 -14.07 21.39 15.48
CA GLN A 176 -13.75 20.04 15.04
C GLN A 176 -13.45 20.01 13.54
N PHE A 177 -14.27 20.68 12.73
CA PHE A 177 -14.09 20.79 11.29
C PHE A 177 -12.84 21.58 10.89
N LEU A 178 -12.55 22.69 11.56
CA LEU A 178 -11.32 23.48 11.35
C LEU A 178 -10.07 22.65 11.63
N THR A 179 -10.07 21.89 12.73
CA THR A 179 -8.95 21.01 13.09
C THR A 179 -8.75 19.91 12.04
N LEU A 180 -9.85 19.36 11.51
CA LEU A 180 -9.83 18.31 10.50
C LEU A 180 -9.27 18.81 9.15
N ILE A 181 -9.78 19.93 8.63
CA ILE A 181 -9.35 20.48 7.32
C ILE A 181 -7.90 20.97 7.34
N LYS A 182 -7.45 21.48 8.48
CA LYS A 182 -6.06 21.94 8.69
C LYS A 182 -5.05 20.79 8.60
N SER A 183 -5.46 19.54 8.80
CA SER A 183 -4.54 18.41 8.82
C SER A 183 -3.97 18.09 7.43
N ASP A 184 -2.65 17.95 7.37
CA ASP A 184 -1.92 17.55 6.17
C ASP A 184 -2.03 16.03 5.90
N ASP A 185 -2.55 15.25 6.85
CA ASP A 185 -2.58 13.78 6.80
C ASP A 185 -3.85 13.21 6.14
N LEU A 186 -4.73 14.07 5.64
CA LEU A 186 -5.95 13.64 4.97
C LEU A 186 -5.64 13.00 3.61
N ASN A 187 -6.14 11.78 3.38
CA ASN A 187 -5.97 11.08 2.12
C ASN A 187 -6.93 11.60 1.05
N ILE A 188 -6.52 12.68 0.38
CA ILE A 188 -7.27 13.33 -0.70
C ILE A 188 -6.30 13.64 -1.84
N SER A 189 -6.70 13.33 -3.07
CA SER A 189 -5.89 13.56 -4.27
C SER A 189 -5.97 14.99 -4.80
N ARG A 190 -6.98 15.76 -4.39
CA ARG A 190 -7.37 17.04 -4.99
C ARG A 190 -7.94 18.01 -3.97
N GLU A 191 -7.39 19.22 -3.90
CA GLU A 191 -7.88 20.26 -2.98
C GLU A 191 -9.29 20.75 -3.35
N GLU A 192 -9.74 20.54 -4.60
CA GLU A 192 -11.13 20.79 -5.02
C GLU A 192 -12.14 20.08 -4.12
N SER A 193 -11.84 18.86 -3.68
CA SER A 193 -12.75 18.07 -2.84
C SER A 193 -12.93 18.70 -1.46
N ILE A 194 -11.88 19.33 -0.92
CA ILE A 194 -11.94 20.05 0.36
C ILE A 194 -12.72 21.35 0.21
N LEU A 195 -12.47 22.11 -0.86
CA LEU A 195 -13.23 23.33 -1.12
C LEU A 195 -14.72 23.03 -1.25
N ASP A 196 -15.08 21.97 -1.99
CA ASP A 196 -16.45 21.52 -2.13
C ASP A 196 -17.06 21.11 -0.78
N LEU A 197 -16.31 20.35 0.05
CA LEU A 197 -16.73 19.96 1.39
C LEU A 197 -17.00 21.18 2.30
N VAL A 198 -16.11 22.17 2.32
CA VAL A 198 -16.29 23.43 3.07
C VAL A 198 -17.58 24.13 2.64
N LEU A 199 -17.81 24.22 1.34
CA LEU A 199 -19.01 24.87 0.80
C LEU A 199 -20.28 24.09 1.13
N ARG A 200 -20.26 22.75 1.10
CA ARG A 200 -21.38 21.90 1.53
C ARG A 200 -21.67 22.08 3.02
N TRP A 201 -20.64 22.10 3.86
CA TRP A 201 -20.77 22.27 5.31
C TRP A 201 -21.36 23.63 5.69
N VAL A 202 -20.92 24.72 5.06
CA VAL A 202 -21.49 26.06 5.29
C VAL A 202 -22.93 26.15 4.76
N ASN A 203 -23.22 25.56 3.59
CA ASN A 203 -24.57 25.56 3.03
C ASN A 203 -25.60 24.77 3.84
N HIS A 204 -25.17 23.78 4.62
CA HIS A 204 -26.05 22.98 5.48
C HIS A 204 -26.69 23.82 6.60
N ASN A 205 -25.95 24.77 7.20
CA ASN A 205 -26.50 25.72 8.19
C ASN A 205 -25.95 27.14 7.94
N LYS A 206 -26.57 27.84 7.00
CA LYS A 206 -26.10 29.15 6.51
C LYS A 206 -26.10 30.23 7.59
N GLU A 207 -27.05 30.22 8.50
CA GLU A 207 -27.21 31.31 9.47
C GLU A 207 -26.06 31.36 10.47
N LEU A 208 -25.65 30.21 11.01
CA LEU A 208 -24.58 30.13 12.03
C LEU A 208 -23.18 29.95 11.43
N ARG A 209 -23.06 29.40 10.22
CA ARG A 209 -21.75 28.99 9.67
C ARG A 209 -21.13 29.99 8.71
N THR A 210 -21.88 30.97 8.21
CA THR A 210 -21.36 31.96 7.25
C THR A 210 -20.24 32.82 7.87
N GLU A 211 -20.31 33.11 9.18
CA GLU A 211 -19.27 33.88 9.88
C GLU A 211 -17.91 33.16 9.90
N HIS A 212 -17.90 31.84 9.85
CA HIS A 212 -16.68 31.02 9.89
C HIS A 212 -16.10 30.71 8.50
N LEU A 213 -16.76 31.14 7.42
CA LEU A 213 -16.36 30.82 6.04
C LEU A 213 -14.96 31.35 5.71
N VAL A 214 -14.62 32.56 6.15
CA VAL A 214 -13.30 33.17 5.91
C VAL A 214 -12.19 32.36 6.59
N GLU A 215 -12.42 31.91 7.82
CA GLU A 215 -11.45 31.10 8.56
C GLU A 215 -11.24 29.73 7.91
N LEU A 216 -12.32 29.11 7.44
CA LEU A 216 -12.28 27.83 6.73
C LEU A 216 -11.54 27.95 5.40
N LEU A 217 -11.82 28.99 4.60
CA LEU A 217 -11.15 29.22 3.31
C LEU A 217 -9.64 29.42 3.46
N LYS A 218 -9.18 30.03 4.57
CA LYS A 218 -7.74 30.16 4.88
C LYS A 218 -7.06 28.81 5.14
N GLN A 219 -7.80 27.77 5.55
CA GLN A 219 -7.26 26.42 5.71
C GLN A 219 -7.25 25.61 4.41
N VAL A 220 -7.99 26.05 3.39
CA VAL A 220 -7.99 25.43 2.06
C VAL A 220 -6.83 25.97 1.24
N ARG A 221 -6.04 25.08 0.64
CA ARG A 221 -4.88 25.46 -0.17
C ARG A 221 -5.31 25.85 -1.57
N LEU A 222 -6.00 26.99 -1.70
CA LEU A 222 -6.64 27.46 -2.95
C LEU A 222 -5.66 27.58 -4.13
N GLU A 223 -4.37 27.73 -3.88
CA GLU A 223 -3.31 27.75 -4.90
C GLU A 223 -3.16 26.41 -5.64
N LEU A 224 -3.59 25.30 -5.02
CA LEU A 224 -3.58 23.96 -5.60
C LEU A 224 -4.89 23.61 -6.33
N VAL A 225 -5.91 24.48 -6.27
CA VAL A 225 -7.21 24.28 -6.89
C VAL A 225 -7.18 24.71 -8.36
N ASN A 226 -7.74 23.89 -9.26
CA ASN A 226 -7.81 24.25 -10.67
C ASN A 226 -8.54 25.60 -10.88
N PRO A 227 -7.96 26.56 -11.63
CA PRO A 227 -8.57 27.86 -11.88
C PRO A 227 -9.98 27.81 -12.47
N SER A 228 -10.29 26.79 -13.27
CA SER A 228 -11.63 26.60 -13.86
C SER A 228 -12.66 26.24 -12.78
N PHE A 229 -12.29 25.36 -11.85
CA PHE A 229 -13.12 24.94 -10.73
C PHE A 229 -13.36 26.10 -9.76
N LEU A 230 -12.32 26.87 -9.43
CA LEU A 230 -12.42 28.03 -8.54
C LEU A 230 -13.39 29.09 -9.10
N ARG A 231 -13.35 29.36 -10.42
CA ARG A 231 -14.33 30.25 -11.08
C ARG A 231 -15.75 29.70 -11.03
N GLN A 232 -15.91 28.39 -11.19
CA GLN A 232 -17.22 27.74 -11.13
C GLN A 232 -17.80 27.79 -9.71
N ALA A 233 -16.97 27.55 -8.69
CA ALA A 233 -17.34 27.64 -7.28
C ALA A 233 -17.83 29.06 -6.92
N LEU A 234 -17.11 30.10 -7.39
CA LEU A 234 -17.50 31.50 -7.20
C LEU A 234 -18.85 31.85 -7.86
N ARG A 235 -19.14 31.29 -9.04
CA ARG A 235 -20.41 31.52 -9.75
C ARG A 235 -21.60 30.80 -9.10
N ARG A 236 -21.37 29.62 -8.53
CA ARG A 236 -22.43 28.77 -7.97
C ARG A 236 -22.82 29.16 -6.55
N ASN A 237 -21.89 29.71 -5.77
CA ASN A 237 -22.11 30.01 -4.36
C ASN A 237 -22.19 31.52 -4.15
N THR A 238 -23.40 32.04 -3.96
CA THR A 238 -23.63 33.47 -3.70
C THR A 238 -22.96 33.95 -2.41
N MET A 239 -22.76 33.08 -1.43
CA MET A 239 -22.09 33.41 -0.15
C MET A 239 -20.65 33.88 -0.33
N LEU A 240 -19.93 33.33 -1.32
CA LEU A 240 -18.56 33.76 -1.63
C LEU A 240 -18.50 35.15 -2.27
N LEU A 241 -19.61 35.62 -2.85
CA LEU A 241 -19.71 36.93 -3.51
C LEU A 241 -20.22 38.02 -2.56
N CYS A 242 -20.90 37.64 -1.48
CA CYS A 242 -21.45 38.59 -0.51
C CYS A 242 -20.38 39.16 0.44
N ASP A 243 -19.27 38.45 0.64
CA ASP A 243 -18.20 38.83 1.54
C ASP A 243 -16.95 39.29 0.79
N ALA A 244 -16.48 40.50 1.08
CA ALA A 244 -15.31 41.11 0.45
C ALA A 244 -14.03 40.33 0.77
N ASP A 245 -13.88 39.81 2.00
CA ASP A 245 -12.68 39.08 2.41
C ASP A 245 -12.55 37.75 1.66
N CYS A 246 -13.68 37.05 1.45
CA CYS A 246 -13.74 35.83 0.65
C CYS A 246 -13.31 36.08 -0.81
N VAL A 247 -13.80 37.17 -1.41
CA VAL A 247 -13.42 37.57 -2.78
C VAL A 247 -11.93 37.90 -2.86
N ASP A 248 -11.39 38.62 -1.88
CA ASP A 248 -9.98 38.98 -1.85
C ASP A 248 -9.06 37.75 -1.72
N ILE A 249 -9.42 36.78 -0.86
CA ILE A 249 -8.69 35.51 -0.72
C ILE A 249 -8.64 34.76 -2.06
N ILE A 250 -9.78 34.65 -2.74
CA ILE A 250 -9.88 33.95 -4.04
C ILE A 250 -9.10 34.70 -5.13
N GLN A 251 -9.17 36.03 -5.17
CA GLN A 251 -8.39 36.83 -6.13
C GLN A 251 -6.89 36.71 -5.88
N ASN A 252 -6.46 36.67 -4.62
CA ASN A 252 -5.06 36.44 -4.26
C ASN A 252 -4.60 35.04 -4.70
N ALA A 253 -5.43 34.00 -4.52
CA ALA A 253 -5.14 32.68 -5.05
C ALA A 253 -5.00 32.69 -6.59
N PHE A 254 -5.87 33.38 -7.33
CA PHE A 254 -5.72 33.52 -8.79
C PHE A 254 -4.43 34.24 -9.20
N LYS A 255 -3.96 35.21 -8.41
CA LYS A 255 -2.66 35.89 -8.64
C LYS A 255 -1.50 34.96 -8.33
N ALA A 256 -1.55 34.24 -7.21
CA ALA A 256 -0.53 33.26 -6.81
C ALA A 256 -0.36 32.16 -7.88
N ILE A 257 -1.46 31.59 -8.38
CA ILE A 257 -1.42 30.57 -9.46
C ILE A 257 -0.73 31.09 -10.74
N LYS A 258 -0.83 32.39 -11.04
CA LYS A 258 -0.21 33.01 -12.22
C LYS A 258 1.25 33.41 -12.01
N THR A 259 1.70 33.49 -10.76
CA THR A 259 3.03 33.98 -10.41
C THR A 259 3.88 32.79 -9.95
N PRO A 260 4.95 32.41 -10.67
CA PRO A 260 5.80 31.28 -10.28
C PRO A 260 6.70 31.67 -9.11
N GLN A 261 6.13 31.95 -7.94
CA GLN A 261 6.86 32.09 -6.69
C GLN A 261 6.71 30.81 -5.87
N GLN A 262 7.84 30.12 -5.73
CA GLN A 262 8.03 28.93 -4.90
C GLN A 262 7.75 29.24 -3.42
N HIS A 263 6.49 29.15 -3.00
CA HIS A 263 6.19 28.79 -1.63
C HIS A 263 5.82 27.31 -1.66
N SER A 264 6.63 26.47 -1.02
CA SER A 264 6.36 25.04 -0.92
C SER A 264 5.17 24.84 0.00
N LEU A 265 3.95 24.93 -0.54
CA LEU A 265 2.78 24.49 0.19
C LEU A 265 2.95 23.01 0.51
N ASN A 266 2.77 22.65 1.77
CA ASN A 266 2.69 21.25 2.15
C ASN A 266 1.53 20.63 1.37
N LEU A 267 1.75 19.47 0.78
CA LEU A 267 0.71 18.73 0.09
C LEU A 267 -0.08 17.90 1.13
N ARG A 268 -1.30 17.48 0.78
CA ARG A 268 -2.05 16.54 1.63
C ARG A 268 -1.48 15.15 1.37
N TYR A 269 -1.63 14.23 2.32
CA TYR A 269 -1.16 12.86 2.19
C TYR A 269 -1.53 12.23 0.83
N GLY A 270 -2.79 12.34 0.40
CA GLY A 270 -3.23 11.76 -0.88
C GLY A 270 -2.70 12.46 -2.15
N MET A 271 -2.04 13.61 -2.02
CA MET A 271 -1.46 14.38 -3.13
C MET A 271 0.05 14.14 -3.32
N GLU A 272 0.71 13.49 -2.35
CA GLU A 272 2.17 13.29 -2.34
C GLU A 272 2.61 12.00 -3.04
N THR A 273 1.70 11.23 -3.64
CA THR A 273 2.08 10.01 -4.37
C THR A 273 2.94 10.37 -5.58
N THR A 274 4.20 9.94 -5.56
CA THR A 274 5.16 10.15 -6.66
C THR A 274 5.62 8.81 -7.21
N SER A 275 6.08 8.81 -8.47
CA SER A 275 6.67 7.65 -9.11
C SER A 275 8.13 7.52 -8.67
N LEU A 276 8.48 6.40 -8.05
CA LEU A 276 9.79 6.14 -7.48
C LEU A 276 10.50 5.02 -8.22
N LEU A 277 11.83 5.14 -8.32
CA LEU A 277 12.70 4.05 -8.72
C LEU A 277 13.03 3.21 -7.49
N LEU A 278 12.61 1.95 -7.49
CA LEU A 278 12.77 1.00 -6.39
C LEU A 278 13.86 -0.01 -6.74
N CYS A 279 15.04 0.11 -6.12
CA CYS A 279 16.13 -0.83 -6.25
C CYS A 279 16.02 -1.90 -5.16
N ILE A 280 15.29 -2.97 -5.49
CA ILE A 280 14.97 -4.06 -4.57
C ILE A 280 16.05 -5.13 -4.64
N GLY A 281 16.51 -5.55 -3.47
CA GLY A 281 17.50 -6.60 -3.29
C GLY A 281 18.17 -6.46 -1.94
N ASN A 282 18.84 -7.51 -1.49
CA ASN A 282 19.63 -7.45 -0.27
C ASN A 282 21.00 -8.08 -0.51
N ASN A 283 22.06 -7.29 -0.28
CA ASN A 283 23.36 -7.85 0.03
C ASN A 283 23.50 -7.86 1.55
N SER A 284 23.69 -9.03 2.14
CA SER A 284 23.82 -9.28 3.60
C SER A 284 24.77 -8.34 4.38
N SER A 285 25.58 -7.53 3.71
CA SER A 285 26.41 -6.47 4.28
C SER A 285 25.62 -5.21 4.70
N GLY A 286 24.50 -4.90 4.04
CA GLY A 286 23.62 -3.77 4.34
C GLY A 286 24.26 -2.38 4.26
N ILE A 287 23.45 -1.33 4.45
CA ILE A 287 23.97 0.00 4.81
C ILE A 287 24.06 0.06 6.33
N ARG A 288 25.27 0.23 6.86
CA ARG A 288 25.51 0.31 8.31
C ARG A 288 25.48 1.77 8.76
N SER A 289 24.40 2.17 9.44
CA SER A 289 24.31 3.44 10.17
C SER A 289 24.55 3.20 11.66
N ARG A 290 25.01 4.24 12.37
CA ARG A 290 25.31 4.18 13.81
C ARG A 290 24.06 3.98 14.67
N HIS A 291 22.90 4.40 14.17
CA HIS A 291 21.63 4.42 14.93
C HIS A 291 20.64 3.33 14.51
N ARG A 292 20.69 2.86 13.26
CA ARG A 292 19.76 1.87 12.72
C ARG A 292 20.45 1.00 11.66
N SER A 293 20.17 -0.31 11.68
CA SER A 293 20.60 -1.19 10.59
C SER A 293 19.66 -1.02 9.39
N TYR A 294 20.20 -0.63 8.23
CA TYR A 294 19.50 -0.60 6.95
C TYR A 294 19.79 -1.86 6.12
N GLY A 295 20.22 -2.95 6.78
CA GLY A 295 20.48 -4.22 6.10
C GLY A 295 19.26 -4.83 5.42
N ASP A 296 18.06 -4.61 5.97
CA ASP A 296 16.81 -5.15 5.43
C ASP A 296 15.96 -4.06 4.72
N ALA A 297 16.60 -3.00 4.24
CA ALA A 297 15.92 -1.90 3.57
C ALA A 297 16.39 -1.79 2.11
N SER A 298 15.46 -1.73 1.15
CA SER A 298 15.75 -1.55 -0.28
C SER A 298 15.76 -0.07 -0.63
N PHE A 299 16.67 0.32 -1.52
CA PHE A 299 16.90 1.71 -1.89
C PHE A 299 15.79 2.23 -2.82
N CYS A 300 15.34 3.46 -2.58
CA CYS A 300 14.35 4.15 -3.40
C CYS A 300 14.83 5.56 -3.77
N TYR A 301 14.56 5.99 -4.99
CA TYR A 301 14.88 7.34 -5.46
C TYR A 301 13.65 8.01 -6.05
N ASP A 302 13.41 9.26 -5.64
CA ASP A 302 12.43 10.14 -6.24
C ASP A 302 13.11 11.04 -7.29
N PRO A 303 12.87 10.85 -8.59
CA PRO A 303 13.48 11.68 -9.62
C PRO A 303 13.02 13.14 -9.62
N VAL A 304 11.80 13.41 -9.12
CA VAL A 304 11.20 14.74 -9.13
C VAL A 304 11.79 15.59 -8.01
N SER A 305 11.81 15.07 -6.78
CA SER A 305 12.39 15.78 -5.63
C SER A 305 13.90 15.57 -5.48
N ARG A 306 14.49 14.61 -6.23
CA ARG A 306 15.88 14.14 -6.12
C ARG A 306 16.25 13.63 -4.72
N LYS A 307 15.26 13.19 -3.94
CA LYS A 307 15.45 12.65 -2.60
C LYS A 307 15.55 11.13 -2.62
N THR A 308 16.28 10.61 -1.64
CA THR A 308 16.43 9.17 -1.39
C THR A 308 15.54 8.74 -0.25
N TYR A 309 14.98 7.55 -0.39
CA TYR A 309 14.11 6.90 0.57
C TYR A 309 14.42 5.41 0.61
N PHE A 310 13.81 4.68 1.55
CA PHE A 310 13.97 3.24 1.65
C PHE A 310 12.62 2.55 1.89
N ILE A 311 12.46 1.34 1.34
CA ILE A 311 11.33 0.44 1.63
C ILE A 311 11.83 -0.79 2.37
N SER A 312 10.95 -1.50 3.06
CA SER A 312 11.30 -2.82 3.60
C SER A 312 11.66 -3.79 2.47
N SER A 313 12.81 -4.45 2.58
CA SER A 313 13.19 -5.54 1.68
C SER A 313 12.34 -6.78 1.99
N PRO A 314 12.14 -7.70 1.01
CA PRO A 314 11.54 -9.00 1.28
C PRO A 314 12.35 -9.70 2.38
N LYS A 315 11.77 -9.99 3.54
CA LYS A 315 12.51 -10.53 4.70
C LYS A 315 13.17 -11.88 4.35
N TYR A 316 14.51 -11.90 4.30
CA TYR A 316 15.30 -13.11 4.11
C TYR A 316 15.31 -13.89 5.42
N GLY A 317 14.51 -14.96 5.52
CA GLY A 317 14.50 -15.81 6.72
C GLY A 317 13.34 -16.79 6.82
N GLU A 318 12.12 -16.34 6.53
CA GLU A 318 10.92 -17.19 6.59
C GLU A 318 10.36 -17.56 5.21
N GLY A 319 10.74 -16.82 4.16
CA GLY A 319 10.03 -16.82 2.88
C GLY A 319 10.89 -16.89 1.63
N LEU A 320 11.38 -15.72 1.20
CA LEU A 320 12.17 -15.47 0.01
C LEU A 320 13.66 -15.33 0.38
N GLY A 321 14.55 -15.84 -0.46
CA GLY A 321 15.97 -16.02 -0.17
C GLY A 321 16.93 -15.34 -1.13
N THR A 322 16.52 -15.01 -2.35
CA THR A 322 17.23 -14.15 -3.30
C THR A 322 16.19 -13.68 -4.30
N VAL A 323 16.06 -12.37 -4.52
CA VAL A 323 15.18 -11.85 -5.58
C VAL A 323 15.87 -12.11 -6.91
N CYS A 324 15.15 -12.64 -7.89
CA CYS A 324 15.68 -12.86 -9.23
C CYS A 324 15.13 -11.82 -10.20
N THR A 325 13.85 -11.49 -10.07
CA THR A 325 13.14 -10.57 -10.96
C THR A 325 11.92 -9.98 -10.24
N GLY A 326 11.32 -8.95 -10.82
CA GLY A 326 10.14 -8.30 -10.28
C GLY A 326 9.39 -7.53 -11.35
N VAL A 327 8.13 -7.24 -11.08
CA VAL A 327 7.25 -6.46 -11.94
C VAL A 327 6.33 -5.61 -11.09
N VAL A 328 5.88 -4.49 -11.65
CA VAL A 328 4.78 -3.69 -11.07
C VAL A 328 3.57 -3.90 -11.97
N MET A 329 2.46 -4.31 -11.36
CA MET A 329 1.20 -4.53 -12.06
C MET A 329 0.52 -3.19 -12.41
N GLU A 330 -0.48 -3.23 -13.28
CA GLU A 330 -1.23 -2.03 -13.69
C GLU A 330 -1.91 -1.33 -12.51
N ASN A 331 -2.38 -2.11 -11.52
CA ASN A 331 -2.94 -1.60 -10.27
C ASN A 331 -1.89 -1.11 -9.26
N ASN A 332 -0.63 -0.94 -9.68
CA ASN A 332 0.51 -0.50 -8.85
C ASN A 332 0.96 -1.52 -7.78
N THR A 333 0.51 -2.77 -7.85
CA THR A 333 1.01 -3.83 -6.95
C THR A 333 2.44 -4.22 -7.32
N ILE A 334 3.36 -4.14 -6.36
CA ILE A 334 4.75 -4.55 -6.55
C ILE A 334 4.86 -6.06 -6.30
N ILE A 335 5.37 -6.78 -7.29
CA ILE A 335 5.59 -8.23 -7.24
C ILE A 335 7.08 -8.51 -7.41
N VAL A 336 7.62 -9.39 -6.58
CA VAL A 336 8.97 -9.93 -6.73
C VAL A 336 8.93 -11.45 -6.77
N ALA A 337 9.76 -12.03 -7.63
CA ALA A 337 9.92 -13.46 -7.77
C ALA A 337 11.39 -13.85 -7.55
N GLY A 338 11.60 -14.97 -6.89
CA GLY A 338 12.94 -15.41 -6.54
C GLY A 338 13.00 -16.80 -5.96
N GLU A 339 14.17 -17.14 -5.44
CA GLU A 339 14.42 -18.43 -4.81
C GLU A 339 14.06 -18.39 -3.33
N ALA A 340 13.63 -19.52 -2.77
CA ALA A 340 13.42 -19.68 -1.34
C ALA A 340 14.75 -19.51 -0.55
N SER A 341 14.68 -19.10 0.71
CA SER A 341 15.85 -18.98 1.59
C SER A 341 16.57 -20.32 1.77
N ALA A 342 17.89 -20.29 2.03
CA ALA A 342 18.68 -21.49 2.32
C ALA A 342 18.06 -22.33 3.47
N SER A 343 17.51 -21.66 4.49
CA SER A 343 16.78 -22.30 5.59
C SER A 343 15.54 -23.06 5.11
N LYS A 344 14.77 -22.50 4.18
CA LYS A 344 13.57 -23.12 3.61
C LYS A 344 13.90 -24.19 2.57
N LEU A 345 14.93 -23.98 1.76
CA LEU A 345 15.46 -24.95 0.80
C LEU A 345 15.94 -26.24 1.50
N SER A 346 16.58 -26.14 2.66
CA SER A 346 17.00 -27.33 3.42
C SER A 346 15.83 -28.17 3.97
N ARG A 347 14.65 -27.57 4.14
CA ARG A 347 13.44 -28.23 4.66
C ARG A 347 12.53 -28.77 3.55
N GLN A 348 12.61 -28.21 2.34
CA GLN A 348 11.78 -28.60 1.21
C GLN A 348 12.47 -29.64 0.31
N LYS A 349 11.73 -30.68 -0.09
CA LYS A 349 12.25 -31.68 -1.04
C LYS A 349 12.33 -31.16 -2.48
N ASN A 350 11.45 -30.22 -2.85
CA ASN A 350 11.35 -29.66 -4.19
C ASN A 350 11.66 -28.17 -4.15
N LYS A 351 12.51 -27.69 -5.06
CA LYS A 351 12.71 -26.26 -5.30
C LYS A 351 11.52 -25.73 -6.08
N ASN A 352 11.07 -24.52 -5.76
CA ASN A 352 10.04 -23.76 -6.48
C ASN A 352 10.49 -22.30 -6.64
N VAL A 353 9.93 -21.60 -7.62
CA VAL A 353 9.98 -20.14 -7.64
C VAL A 353 8.96 -19.61 -6.65
N GLU A 354 9.38 -18.76 -5.73
CA GLU A 354 8.51 -18.13 -4.75
C GLU A 354 8.17 -16.70 -5.22
N ILE A 355 6.89 -16.35 -5.21
CA ILE A 355 6.40 -15.05 -5.68
C ILE A 355 5.75 -14.32 -4.50
N TYR A 356 6.20 -13.10 -4.25
CA TYR A 356 5.76 -12.25 -3.14
C TYR A 356 5.16 -10.94 -3.65
N ARG A 357 4.13 -10.46 -2.95
CA ARG A 357 3.49 -9.15 -3.17
C ARG A 357 3.81 -8.20 -2.02
N TYR A 358 4.00 -6.92 -2.34
CA TYR A 358 4.17 -5.88 -1.34
C TYR A 358 2.81 -5.28 -0.95
N HIS A 359 2.56 -5.14 0.36
CA HIS A 359 1.43 -4.40 0.90
C HIS A 359 1.88 -3.04 1.42
N ASP A 360 1.28 -1.98 0.89
CA ASP A 360 1.47 -0.59 1.30
C ASP A 360 0.43 -0.14 2.34
N ARG A 361 -0.79 -0.71 2.34
CA ARG A 361 -1.89 -0.33 3.23
C ARG A 361 -1.77 -0.97 4.63
N GLY A 362 -1.65 -0.13 5.66
CA GLY A 362 -1.72 -0.52 7.06
C GLY A 362 -0.34 -0.77 7.67
N ASN A 363 0.17 -2.00 7.50
CA ASN A 363 1.53 -2.37 7.86
C ASN A 363 2.28 -2.70 6.57
N GLN A 364 3.47 -2.12 6.38
CA GLN A 364 4.29 -2.42 5.22
C GLN A 364 4.97 -3.78 5.35
N PHE A 365 4.52 -4.76 4.58
CA PHE A 365 5.12 -6.09 4.59
C PHE A 365 5.02 -6.79 3.24
N TRP A 366 5.84 -7.83 3.11
CA TRP A 366 5.83 -8.73 1.97
C TRP A 366 5.01 -9.97 2.30
N GLU A 367 4.02 -10.29 1.48
CA GLU A 367 3.19 -11.48 1.60
C GLU A 367 3.50 -12.47 0.47
N LYS A 368 3.49 -13.76 0.79
CA LYS A 368 3.58 -14.80 -0.24
C LYS A 368 2.30 -14.81 -1.07
N LEU A 369 2.42 -14.58 -2.37
CA LEU A 369 1.30 -14.65 -3.31
C LEU A 369 1.08 -16.09 -3.81
N CYS A 370 2.10 -16.69 -4.42
CA CYS A 370 2.00 -18.03 -4.99
C CYS A 370 3.39 -18.65 -5.21
N THR A 371 3.42 -19.86 -5.78
CA THR A 371 4.65 -20.53 -6.22
C THR A 371 4.52 -21.01 -7.65
N ALA A 372 5.62 -20.97 -8.40
CA ALA A 372 5.71 -21.53 -9.75
C ALA A 372 6.70 -22.71 -9.80
N GLU A 373 6.63 -23.47 -10.88
CA GLU A 373 7.61 -24.51 -11.21
C GLU A 373 9.03 -23.92 -11.22
N PHE A 374 9.99 -24.61 -10.60
CA PHE A 374 11.35 -24.08 -10.49
C PHE A 374 12.03 -23.91 -11.84
N ARG A 375 12.53 -22.70 -12.07
CA ARG A 375 13.35 -22.30 -13.21
C ARG A 375 14.43 -21.36 -12.72
N GLU A 376 15.60 -21.47 -13.30
CA GLU A 376 16.68 -20.48 -13.15
C GLU A 376 16.62 -19.54 -14.37
N LEU A 377 17.11 -18.30 -14.23
CA LEU A 377 17.29 -17.38 -15.37
C LEU A 377 16.02 -17.10 -16.21
N TYR A 378 14.85 -17.25 -15.61
CA TYR A 378 13.54 -16.92 -16.20
C TYR A 378 13.30 -15.41 -16.15
N ALA A 379 12.36 -14.94 -16.96
CA ALA A 379 11.85 -13.58 -16.86
C ALA A 379 10.40 -13.57 -16.35
N LEU A 380 10.04 -12.51 -15.64
CA LEU A 380 8.68 -12.25 -15.18
C LEU A 380 8.10 -11.08 -15.97
N GLY A 381 6.89 -11.25 -16.49
CA GLY A 381 6.12 -10.18 -17.12
C GLY A 381 4.74 -10.06 -16.48
N SER A 382 4.11 -8.89 -16.62
CA SER A 382 2.72 -8.65 -16.19
C SER A 382 1.92 -8.06 -17.35
N ILE A 383 0.67 -8.52 -17.50
CA ILE A 383 -0.31 -7.86 -18.38
C ILE A 383 -1.59 -7.70 -17.57
N HIS A 384 -2.08 -6.47 -17.45
CA HIS A 384 -3.11 -6.10 -16.48
C HIS A 384 -2.73 -6.56 -15.05
N ASN A 385 -3.47 -7.52 -14.49
CA ASN A 385 -3.22 -8.12 -13.18
C ASN A 385 -2.83 -9.62 -13.25
N ASP A 386 -2.45 -10.11 -14.43
CA ASP A 386 -1.95 -11.48 -14.61
C ASP A 386 -0.41 -11.50 -14.71
N LEU A 387 0.21 -12.51 -14.10
CA LEU A 387 1.66 -12.73 -14.15
C LEU A 387 2.02 -13.77 -15.21
N TYR A 388 3.19 -13.61 -15.82
CA TYR A 388 3.72 -14.53 -16.82
C TYR A 388 5.16 -14.90 -16.45
N VAL A 389 5.42 -16.18 -16.20
CA VAL A 389 6.77 -16.74 -16.01
C VAL A 389 7.23 -17.31 -17.34
N ILE A 390 8.27 -16.72 -17.90
CA ILE A 390 8.66 -16.91 -19.30
C ILE A 390 10.06 -17.52 -19.38
N GLY A 391 10.17 -18.64 -20.11
CA GLY A 391 11.44 -19.30 -20.41
C GLY A 391 12.27 -19.64 -19.17
N GLY A 392 13.59 -19.52 -19.29
CA GLY A 392 14.57 -19.87 -18.26
C GLY A 392 15.20 -21.24 -18.50
N GLN A 393 15.84 -21.76 -17.47
CA GLN A 393 16.57 -23.02 -17.48
C GLN A 393 15.95 -23.98 -16.45
N MET A 394 15.70 -25.21 -16.87
CA MET A 394 15.10 -26.25 -16.05
C MET A 394 16.07 -27.42 -15.90
N LYS A 395 16.15 -27.98 -14.69
CA LYS A 395 16.98 -29.14 -14.42
C LYS A 395 16.17 -30.42 -14.66
N ILE A 396 16.43 -31.11 -15.76
CA ILE A 396 15.74 -32.36 -16.14
C ILE A 396 16.80 -33.48 -16.18
N LYS A 397 16.59 -34.57 -15.42
CA LYS A 397 17.50 -35.73 -15.36
C LYS A 397 18.98 -35.35 -15.15
N ASN A 398 19.23 -34.36 -14.29
CA ASN A 398 20.56 -33.82 -13.96
C ASN A 398 21.27 -33.05 -15.09
N GLN A 399 20.56 -32.71 -16.17
CA GLN A 399 21.01 -31.79 -17.21
C GLN A 399 20.20 -30.50 -17.13
N TYR A 400 20.84 -29.37 -17.42
CA TYR A 400 20.18 -28.08 -17.48
C TYR A 400 19.76 -27.80 -18.92
N LEU A 401 18.46 -27.60 -19.15
CA LEU A 401 17.89 -27.35 -20.48
C LEU A 401 17.19 -26.00 -20.49
N ILE A 402 17.46 -25.18 -21.49
CA ILE A 402 16.74 -23.93 -21.72
C ILE A 402 15.33 -24.30 -22.21
N THR A 403 14.31 -23.74 -21.58
CA THR A 403 12.92 -24.03 -21.89
C THR A 403 12.28 -22.93 -22.73
N ASN A 404 11.21 -23.28 -23.45
CA ASN A 404 10.30 -22.34 -24.10
C ASN A 404 8.94 -22.25 -23.39
N CYS A 405 8.79 -22.86 -22.21
CA CYS A 405 7.55 -22.82 -21.45
C CYS A 405 7.18 -21.39 -21.03
N VAL A 406 5.88 -21.10 -21.07
CA VAL A 406 5.29 -19.86 -20.57
C VAL A 406 4.10 -20.21 -19.70
N ASP A 407 4.15 -19.81 -18.44
CA ASP A 407 3.06 -20.04 -17.49
C ASP A 407 2.44 -18.71 -17.08
N LYS A 408 1.12 -18.64 -17.23
CA LYS A 408 0.30 -17.51 -16.81
C LYS A 408 -0.32 -17.82 -15.45
N TYR A 409 -0.18 -16.91 -14.50
CA TYR A 409 -0.90 -16.94 -13.23
C TYR A 409 -1.97 -15.86 -13.21
N SER A 410 -3.20 -16.25 -12.97
CA SER A 410 -4.31 -15.32 -12.79
C SER A 410 -4.53 -15.04 -11.31
N VAL A 411 -4.27 -13.80 -10.89
CA VAL A 411 -4.41 -13.39 -9.48
C VAL A 411 -5.87 -13.49 -9.02
N GLU A 412 -6.83 -13.17 -9.89
CA GLU A 412 -8.25 -13.24 -9.57
C GLU A 412 -8.75 -14.68 -9.35
N ARG A 413 -8.21 -15.63 -10.11
CA ARG A 413 -8.62 -17.04 -10.07
C ARG A 413 -7.73 -17.93 -9.21
N ASP A 414 -6.65 -17.37 -8.69
CA ASP A 414 -5.61 -18.07 -7.92
C ASP A 414 -5.16 -19.37 -8.61
N ASN A 415 -4.83 -19.29 -9.91
CA ASN A 415 -4.43 -20.47 -10.66
C ASN A 415 -3.38 -20.22 -11.74
N TRP A 416 -2.63 -21.28 -12.04
CA TRP A 416 -1.67 -21.32 -13.13
C TRP A 416 -2.27 -21.99 -14.37
N LYS A 417 -1.98 -21.43 -15.54
CA LYS A 417 -2.30 -21.99 -16.85
C LYS A 417 -1.08 -21.89 -17.76
N ARG A 418 -0.71 -23.00 -18.39
CA ARG A 418 0.29 -22.98 -19.47
C ARG A 418 -0.32 -22.35 -20.72
N VAL A 419 0.35 -21.35 -21.27
CA VAL A 419 -0.04 -20.64 -22.50
C VAL A 419 0.89 -21.03 -23.64
N SER A 420 0.68 -20.47 -24.83
CA SER A 420 1.50 -20.77 -26.00
C SER A 420 3.00 -20.62 -25.68
N PRO A 421 3.82 -21.63 -25.99
CA PRO A 421 5.24 -21.60 -25.69
C PRO A 421 5.98 -20.62 -26.61
N LEU A 422 7.15 -20.15 -26.16
CA LEU A 422 8.01 -19.32 -26.98
C LEU A 422 8.39 -20.04 -28.29
N PRO A 423 8.40 -19.33 -29.44
CA PRO A 423 8.94 -19.85 -30.70
C PRO A 423 10.43 -20.20 -30.64
N LEU A 424 11.14 -19.72 -29.62
CA LEU A 424 12.56 -19.96 -29.37
C LEU A 424 12.78 -20.20 -27.87
N GLN A 425 13.58 -21.22 -27.52
CA GLN A 425 13.99 -21.48 -26.14
C GLN A 425 14.93 -20.36 -25.67
N LEU A 426 14.60 -19.69 -24.57
CA LEU A 426 15.33 -18.51 -24.10
C LEU A 426 15.58 -18.53 -22.57
N ALA A 427 16.80 -18.19 -22.17
CA ALA A 427 17.22 -17.89 -20.79
C ALA A 427 17.94 -16.53 -20.74
N CYS A 428 18.04 -15.87 -19.58
CA CYS A 428 18.69 -14.55 -19.44
C CYS A 428 18.13 -13.48 -20.41
N HIS A 429 16.88 -13.61 -20.83
CA HIS A 429 16.19 -12.68 -21.71
C HIS A 429 15.47 -11.61 -20.89
N ALA A 430 15.18 -10.47 -21.50
CA ALA A 430 14.36 -9.43 -20.88
C ALA A 430 12.92 -9.54 -21.37
N VAL A 431 11.99 -9.08 -20.51
CA VAL A 431 10.56 -9.00 -20.83
C VAL A 431 10.08 -7.60 -20.46
N VAL A 432 9.34 -6.98 -21.38
CA VAL A 432 8.66 -5.71 -21.14
C VAL A 432 7.23 -5.77 -21.65
N THR A 433 6.36 -4.97 -21.04
CA THR A 433 4.96 -4.86 -21.46
C THR A 433 4.74 -3.52 -22.13
N VAL A 434 4.19 -3.53 -23.35
CA VAL A 434 3.80 -2.33 -24.08
C VAL A 434 2.45 -2.55 -24.72
N ASN A 435 1.52 -1.61 -24.57
CA ASN A 435 0.18 -1.66 -25.14
C ASN A 435 -0.53 -3.01 -24.90
N ASN A 436 -0.47 -3.50 -23.65
CA ASN A 436 -1.04 -4.78 -23.18
C ASN A 436 -0.52 -6.04 -23.89
N LYS A 437 0.70 -5.98 -24.46
CA LYS A 437 1.40 -7.11 -25.07
C LYS A 437 2.78 -7.27 -24.44
N LEU A 438 3.25 -8.52 -24.36
CA LEU A 438 4.59 -8.82 -23.84
C LEU A 438 5.59 -8.84 -25.00
N TYR A 439 6.76 -8.28 -24.77
CA TYR A 439 7.89 -8.32 -25.68
C TYR A 439 9.06 -9.01 -24.99
N VAL A 440 9.50 -10.13 -25.54
CA VAL A 440 10.64 -10.94 -25.09
C VAL A 440 11.85 -10.62 -25.95
N ILE A 441 12.96 -10.26 -25.31
CA ILE A 441 14.10 -9.61 -25.95
C ILE A 441 15.38 -10.37 -25.61
N GLY A 442 16.15 -10.74 -26.64
CA GLY A 442 17.53 -11.22 -26.49
C GLY A 442 17.67 -12.49 -25.66
N GLY A 443 18.79 -12.59 -24.94
CA GLY A 443 19.09 -13.73 -24.06
C GLY A 443 19.87 -14.86 -24.73
N TRP A 444 19.96 -15.99 -24.04
CA TRP A 444 20.64 -17.21 -24.45
C TRP A 444 19.67 -18.17 -25.12
N THR A 445 20.11 -18.81 -26.19
CA THR A 445 19.40 -19.86 -26.90
C THR A 445 20.31 -21.08 -27.09
N PRO A 446 19.77 -22.31 -27.04
CA PRO A 446 20.55 -23.51 -27.27
C PRO A 446 21.28 -23.52 -28.61
N GLN A 447 22.45 -24.15 -28.64
CA GLN A 447 23.17 -24.47 -29.87
C GLN A 447 22.57 -25.72 -30.52
N MET A 448 22.14 -25.60 -31.79
CA MET A 448 21.49 -26.72 -32.51
C MET A 448 22.49 -27.59 -33.30
N ASP A 449 23.72 -27.11 -33.53
CA ASP A 449 24.60 -27.68 -34.56
C ASP A 449 25.70 -28.61 -34.02
N LEU A 450 26.14 -28.47 -32.75
CA LEU A 450 27.20 -29.29 -32.13
C LEU A 450 26.97 -29.35 -30.59
N PRO A 451 26.68 -30.51 -29.99
CA PRO A 451 26.44 -30.64 -28.54
C PRO A 451 27.67 -30.54 -27.64
N ASP A 452 28.88 -30.78 -28.17
CA ASP A 452 30.07 -31.10 -27.34
C ASP A 452 31.15 -30.00 -27.28
N GLU A 453 30.98 -28.82 -27.88
CA GLU A 453 31.96 -27.71 -27.77
C GLU A 453 31.29 -26.32 -27.65
N GLU A 454 31.63 -25.57 -26.57
CA GLU A 454 31.45 -24.11 -26.34
C GLU A 454 30.00 -23.57 -26.04
N PRO A 455 29.81 -22.34 -25.46
CA PRO A 455 28.63 -21.97 -24.65
C PRO A 455 27.37 -21.59 -25.44
N ASP A 456 26.22 -21.48 -24.75
CA ASP A 456 24.91 -21.03 -25.30
C ASP A 456 25.06 -19.83 -26.27
N ARG A 457 24.34 -19.86 -27.41
CA ARG A 457 24.33 -18.77 -28.41
C ARG A 457 23.51 -17.59 -27.92
N LEU A 458 23.89 -16.36 -28.29
CA LEU A 458 23.06 -15.18 -28.02
C LEU A 458 21.98 -14.99 -29.09
N SER A 459 20.82 -14.55 -28.65
CA SER A 459 19.70 -14.16 -29.53
C SER A 459 19.68 -12.65 -29.73
N ASN A 460 19.36 -12.21 -30.95
CA ASN A 460 18.95 -10.83 -31.25
C ASN A 460 17.45 -10.73 -31.58
N LYS A 461 16.67 -11.80 -31.39
CA LYS A 461 15.25 -11.81 -31.76
C LYS A 461 14.42 -11.00 -30.76
N LEU A 462 13.37 -10.39 -31.29
CA LEU A 462 12.28 -9.78 -30.54
C LEU A 462 11.01 -10.61 -30.79
N LEU A 463 10.38 -11.11 -29.73
CA LEU A 463 9.16 -11.91 -29.79
C LEU A 463 8.04 -11.17 -29.08
N GLN A 464 6.90 -11.01 -29.73
CA GLN A 464 5.72 -10.36 -29.16
C GLN A 464 4.65 -11.41 -28.86
N TYR A 465 4.06 -11.37 -27.68
CA TYR A 465 2.91 -12.20 -27.30
C TYR A 465 1.64 -11.37 -27.25
N ASP A 466 0.61 -11.84 -27.94
CA ASP A 466 -0.74 -11.29 -27.86
C ASP A 466 -1.62 -12.17 -26.95
N PRO A 467 -1.99 -11.70 -25.75
CA PRO A 467 -2.78 -12.49 -24.81
C PRO A 467 -4.21 -12.74 -25.29
N SER A 468 -4.74 -11.93 -26.23
CA SER A 468 -6.10 -12.10 -26.75
C SER A 468 -6.23 -13.30 -27.68
N GLN A 469 -5.14 -13.65 -28.38
CA GLN A 469 -5.08 -14.77 -29.30
C GLN A 469 -4.27 -15.95 -28.77
N ASP A 470 -3.56 -15.79 -27.65
CA ASP A 470 -2.60 -16.76 -27.12
C ASP A 470 -1.58 -17.15 -28.20
N GLN A 471 -0.97 -16.15 -28.85
CA GLN A 471 -0.06 -16.35 -29.98
C GLN A 471 1.18 -15.46 -29.89
N TRP A 472 2.30 -16.01 -30.36
CA TRP A 472 3.58 -15.32 -30.50
C TRP A 472 3.83 -14.91 -31.94
N SER A 473 4.35 -13.70 -32.12
CA SER A 473 4.80 -13.15 -33.40
C SER A 473 6.27 -12.74 -33.32
N VAL A 474 7.03 -13.02 -34.37
CA VAL A 474 8.41 -12.53 -34.49
C VAL A 474 8.38 -11.11 -35.03
N ARG A 475 9.10 -10.19 -34.39
CA ARG A 475 9.22 -8.78 -34.77
C ARG A 475 10.61 -8.48 -35.34
N ALA A 476 10.84 -7.23 -35.76
CA ALA A 476 12.15 -6.79 -36.20
C ALA A 476 13.22 -7.14 -35.15
N SER A 477 14.33 -7.73 -35.61
CA SER A 477 15.41 -8.17 -34.72
C SER A 477 16.33 -7.01 -34.36
N MET A 478 16.90 -7.06 -33.15
CA MET A 478 17.93 -6.13 -32.70
C MET A 478 19.18 -6.21 -33.58
N LYS A 479 19.95 -5.12 -33.63
CA LYS A 479 21.24 -5.08 -34.30
C LYS A 479 22.27 -5.96 -33.59
N TYR A 480 22.15 -6.11 -32.27
CA TYR A 480 23.08 -6.89 -31.45
C TYR A 480 22.39 -8.15 -30.88
N SER A 481 23.10 -9.29 -30.93
CA SER A 481 22.76 -10.45 -30.11
C SER A 481 23.41 -10.26 -28.75
N LYS A 482 22.61 -10.09 -27.70
CA LYS A 482 23.09 -9.70 -26.37
C LYS A 482 22.23 -10.24 -25.22
N TYR A 483 22.79 -10.18 -24.02
CA TYR A 483 22.14 -10.45 -22.73
C TYR A 483 22.76 -9.53 -21.65
N ARG A 484 22.24 -9.56 -20.41
CA ARG A 484 22.66 -8.64 -19.31
C ARG A 484 22.59 -7.16 -19.69
N PHE A 485 21.66 -6.82 -20.55
CA PHE A 485 21.29 -5.44 -20.86
C PHE A 485 20.13 -5.01 -19.99
N SER A 486 19.88 -3.71 -19.94
CA SER A 486 18.74 -3.14 -19.22
C SER A 486 17.65 -2.74 -20.19
N THR A 487 16.41 -2.76 -19.71
CA THR A 487 15.24 -2.43 -20.52
C THR A 487 14.32 -1.49 -19.79
N ALA A 488 13.72 -0.56 -20.52
CA ALA A 488 12.68 0.31 -20.01
C ALA A 488 11.71 0.68 -21.15
N VAL A 489 10.50 1.05 -20.79
CA VAL A 489 9.47 1.51 -21.73
C VAL A 489 9.24 2.99 -21.48
N VAL A 490 9.49 3.82 -22.48
CA VAL A 490 9.32 5.28 -22.40
C VAL A 490 8.47 5.70 -23.58
N ASN A 491 7.37 6.43 -23.33
CA ASN A 491 6.46 6.91 -24.38
C ASN A 491 6.01 5.81 -25.37
N SER A 492 5.70 4.62 -24.86
CA SER A 492 5.32 3.42 -25.63
C SER A 492 6.40 2.85 -26.55
N GLU A 493 7.65 3.24 -26.37
CA GLU A 493 8.80 2.68 -27.08
C GLU A 493 9.70 1.89 -26.14
N ILE A 494 10.36 0.86 -26.66
CA ILE A 494 11.21 -0.04 -25.88
C ILE A 494 12.67 0.38 -26.03
N TYR A 495 13.30 0.71 -24.91
CA TYR A 495 14.71 1.04 -24.84
C TYR A 495 15.50 -0.16 -24.34
N VAL A 496 16.58 -0.51 -25.03
CA VAL A 496 17.49 -1.61 -24.69
C VAL A 496 18.91 -1.06 -24.54
N LEU A 497 19.43 -1.11 -23.32
CA LEU A 497 20.62 -0.37 -22.88
C LEU A 497 21.78 -1.31 -22.57
N GLY A 498 22.91 -1.11 -23.23
CA GLY A 498 24.17 -1.79 -22.94
C GLY A 498 24.11 -3.31 -23.08
N GLY A 499 24.68 -4.00 -22.11
CA GLY A 499 24.80 -5.46 -22.04
C GLY A 499 26.06 -6.01 -22.70
N ILE A 500 26.14 -7.34 -22.76
CA ILE A 500 27.27 -8.04 -23.37
C ILE A 500 26.80 -8.84 -24.58
N GLY A 501 27.48 -8.65 -25.70
CA GLY A 501 27.07 -9.28 -26.94
C GLY A 501 27.93 -8.94 -28.13
N CYS A 502 27.39 -9.22 -29.31
CA CYS A 502 28.06 -9.07 -30.59
C CYS A 502 27.08 -8.56 -31.66
N VAL A 503 27.62 -7.94 -32.72
CA VAL A 503 26.81 -7.41 -33.82
C VAL A 503 26.25 -8.56 -34.66
N GLY A 504 24.98 -8.45 -35.04
CA GLY A 504 24.29 -9.44 -35.85
C GLY A 504 24.01 -10.73 -35.09
N ARG A 505 23.79 -11.82 -35.83
CA ARG A 505 23.58 -13.15 -35.24
C ARG A 505 24.87 -13.67 -34.60
N ASP A 506 24.77 -14.21 -33.39
CA ASP A 506 25.90 -14.86 -32.73
C ASP A 506 26.30 -16.15 -33.47
N LYS A 507 27.55 -16.18 -33.93
CA LYS A 507 28.19 -17.33 -34.58
C LYS A 507 29.49 -17.73 -33.85
N GLY A 508 29.54 -17.52 -32.54
CA GLY A 508 30.73 -17.80 -31.72
C GLY A 508 31.79 -16.69 -31.79
N GLN A 509 31.38 -15.48 -32.16
CA GLN A 509 32.27 -14.34 -32.26
C GLN A 509 32.51 -13.68 -30.90
N VAL A 510 33.62 -12.96 -30.76
CA VAL A 510 34.00 -12.30 -29.50
C VAL A 510 32.91 -11.34 -29.04
N ARG A 511 32.41 -11.57 -27.82
CA ARG A 511 31.41 -10.73 -27.14
C ARG A 511 32.10 -9.54 -26.48
N LYS A 512 31.46 -8.37 -26.50
CA LYS A 512 31.95 -7.13 -25.88
C LYS A 512 30.89 -6.55 -24.96
N CYS A 513 31.33 -5.89 -23.88
CA CYS A 513 30.45 -5.01 -23.12
C CYS A 513 30.12 -3.79 -23.98
N LEU A 514 28.85 -3.39 -23.99
CA LEU A 514 28.31 -2.38 -24.88
C LEU A 514 27.82 -1.17 -24.09
N ASP A 515 27.96 0.01 -24.69
CA ASP A 515 27.37 1.29 -24.28
C ASP A 515 26.17 1.67 -25.18
N VAL A 516 25.80 0.80 -26.12
CA VAL A 516 24.80 1.09 -27.14
C VAL A 516 23.38 1.16 -26.56
N VAL A 517 22.58 2.05 -27.13
CA VAL A 517 21.14 2.18 -26.86
C VAL A 517 20.38 1.87 -28.13
N GLU A 518 19.54 0.84 -28.09
CA GLU A 518 18.65 0.45 -29.18
C GLU A 518 17.21 0.75 -28.79
N ILE A 519 16.50 1.51 -29.63
CA ILE A 519 15.11 1.93 -29.38
C ILE A 519 14.22 1.28 -30.42
N TYR A 520 13.26 0.49 -29.95
CA TYR A 520 12.26 -0.16 -30.81
C TYR A 520 10.93 0.58 -30.74
N ASN A 521 10.40 0.88 -31.92
CA ASN A 521 9.06 1.43 -32.09
C ASN A 521 8.08 0.27 -32.40
N PRO A 522 7.14 -0.06 -31.49
CA PRO A 522 6.21 -1.15 -31.69
C PRO A 522 5.23 -0.95 -32.85
N ASP A 523 4.81 0.30 -33.09
CA ASP A 523 3.81 0.63 -34.12
C ASP A 523 4.37 0.47 -35.53
N GLY A 524 5.62 0.90 -35.74
CA GLY A 524 6.32 0.81 -37.02
C GLY A 524 7.14 -0.47 -37.24
N ASP A 525 7.32 -1.30 -36.21
CA ASP A 525 8.17 -2.51 -36.24
C ASP A 525 9.60 -2.24 -36.73
N PHE A 526 10.26 -1.22 -36.15
CA PHE A 526 11.64 -0.91 -36.50
C PHE A 526 12.47 -0.50 -35.28
N TRP A 527 13.78 -0.70 -35.40
CA TRP A 527 14.77 -0.27 -34.43
C TRP A 527 15.49 1.00 -34.93
N ARG A 528 15.84 1.88 -34.00
CA ARG A 528 16.74 3.02 -34.22
C ARG A 528 17.81 3.07 -33.14
N GLU A 529 18.91 3.73 -33.43
CA GLU A 529 19.97 3.97 -32.45
C GLU A 529 19.60 5.19 -31.60
N GLY A 530 19.74 5.03 -30.27
CA GLY A 530 19.66 6.12 -29.32
C GLY A 530 21.04 6.70 -28.99
N PRO A 531 21.12 7.69 -28.08
CA PRO A 531 22.38 8.26 -27.66
C PRO A 531 23.14 7.23 -26.82
N PRO A 532 24.42 6.95 -27.14
CA PRO A 532 25.20 5.95 -26.40
C PRO A 532 25.35 6.36 -24.94
N MET A 533 25.36 5.38 -24.04
CA MET A 533 25.60 5.61 -22.62
C MET A 533 27.01 6.19 -22.40
N PRO A 534 27.25 6.93 -21.30
CA PRO A 534 28.57 7.51 -21.01
C PRO A 534 29.70 6.47 -20.91
N SER A 535 29.38 5.23 -20.55
CA SER A 535 30.32 4.11 -20.54
C SER A 535 29.60 2.77 -20.74
N PRO A 536 30.31 1.71 -21.16
CA PRO A 536 29.75 0.37 -21.25
C PRO A 536 29.26 -0.16 -19.90
N LEU A 537 28.04 -0.68 -19.87
CA LEU A 537 27.34 -1.06 -18.64
C LEU A 537 26.62 -2.40 -18.79
N LEU A 538 26.77 -3.26 -17.78
CA LEU A 538 25.98 -4.47 -17.62
C LEU A 538 24.89 -4.26 -16.56
N SER A 539 23.73 -4.89 -16.77
CA SER A 539 22.65 -4.96 -15.80
C SER A 539 23.02 -5.81 -14.57
N LEU A 540 22.04 -6.03 -13.69
CA LEU A 540 22.25 -6.58 -12.35
C LEU A 540 22.71 -8.05 -12.36
N ARG A 541 23.06 -8.56 -11.17
CA ARG A 541 23.57 -9.92 -10.98
C ARG A 541 22.60 -10.99 -11.50
N THR A 542 21.32 -10.73 -11.35
CA THR A 542 20.21 -11.61 -11.73
C THR A 542 19.84 -11.51 -13.22
N ASN A 543 20.54 -10.66 -13.99
CA ASN A 543 20.19 -10.24 -15.35
C ASN A 543 18.91 -9.39 -15.46
N SER A 544 18.27 -9.05 -14.34
CA SER A 544 17.14 -8.12 -14.32
C SER A 544 17.57 -6.69 -14.64
N THR A 545 16.61 -5.88 -15.07
CA THR A 545 16.83 -4.46 -15.42
C THR A 545 17.18 -3.62 -14.18
N ASN A 546 18.10 -2.67 -14.37
CA ASN A 546 18.39 -1.58 -13.44
C ASN A 546 17.80 -0.24 -13.92
N ALA A 547 16.96 -0.28 -14.96
CA ALA A 547 16.42 0.90 -15.61
C ALA A 547 14.90 1.01 -15.42
N GLY A 548 14.41 2.25 -15.32
CA GLY A 548 13.00 2.56 -15.15
C GLY A 548 12.62 3.87 -15.83
N ALA A 549 11.34 4.06 -16.12
CA ALA A 549 10.81 5.27 -16.75
C ALA A 549 9.93 6.05 -15.77
N VAL A 550 10.19 7.34 -15.59
CA VAL A 550 9.40 8.25 -14.75
C VAL A 550 9.18 9.55 -15.52
N ASP A 551 7.92 10.00 -15.59
CA ASP A 551 7.51 11.27 -16.24
C ASP A 551 8.09 11.48 -17.66
N GLY A 552 8.11 10.40 -18.45
CA GLY A 552 8.60 10.44 -19.84
C GLY A 552 10.12 10.46 -19.99
N LYS A 553 10.87 10.36 -18.88
CA LYS A 553 12.32 10.25 -18.85
C LYS A 553 12.76 8.85 -18.46
N LEU A 554 13.96 8.48 -18.93
CA LEU A 554 14.59 7.20 -18.63
C LEU A 554 15.62 7.38 -17.53
N TYR A 555 15.64 6.47 -16.57
CA TYR A 555 16.63 6.44 -15.50
C TYR A 555 17.34 5.08 -15.45
N VAL A 556 18.63 5.09 -15.16
CA VAL A 556 19.45 3.89 -14.92
C VAL A 556 20.11 4.02 -13.56
N CYS A 557 19.82 3.10 -12.65
CA CYS A 557 20.31 3.13 -11.28
C CYS A 557 21.51 2.18 -11.12
N GLY A 558 22.73 2.71 -11.16
CA GLY A 558 23.95 1.92 -11.04
C GLY A 558 24.14 0.91 -12.18
N GLY A 559 24.98 -0.10 -11.96
CA GLY A 559 25.28 -1.19 -12.90
C GLY A 559 26.74 -1.61 -12.82
N PHE A 560 27.15 -2.64 -13.58
CA PHE A 560 28.55 -3.11 -13.56
C PHE A 560 29.32 -2.54 -14.75
N HIS A 561 30.44 -1.88 -14.48
CA HIS A 561 31.37 -1.43 -15.51
C HIS A 561 32.30 -2.56 -15.95
N GLY A 562 32.43 -2.72 -17.26
CA GLY A 562 33.29 -3.74 -17.87
C GLY A 562 32.74 -5.16 -17.75
N ALA A 563 33.47 -6.12 -18.32
CA ALA A 563 33.14 -7.55 -18.29
C ALA A 563 33.78 -8.28 -17.09
N ASP A 564 34.64 -7.60 -16.34
CA ASP A 564 35.30 -8.13 -15.16
C ASP A 564 34.29 -8.34 -14.02
N ARG A 565 34.52 -9.36 -13.18
CA ARG A 565 33.64 -9.73 -12.06
C ARG A 565 33.76 -8.74 -10.89
N HIS A 566 33.49 -7.47 -11.14
CA HIS A 566 33.27 -6.51 -10.06
C HIS A 566 31.96 -6.88 -9.39
N GLU A 567 31.99 -7.11 -8.07
CA GLU A 567 30.78 -7.41 -7.29
C GLU A 567 30.03 -6.16 -6.83
N VAL A 568 30.60 -4.99 -7.10
CA VAL A 568 30.09 -3.68 -6.70
C VAL A 568 29.54 -2.94 -7.92
N ILE A 569 28.29 -2.52 -7.85
CA ILE A 569 27.66 -1.65 -8.86
C ILE A 569 28.16 -0.21 -8.71
N SER A 570 28.14 0.55 -9.82
CA SER A 570 28.26 2.01 -9.74
C SER A 570 27.14 2.61 -8.90
N LYS A 571 27.45 3.65 -8.12
CA LYS A 571 26.48 4.37 -7.27
C LYS A 571 26.01 5.67 -7.91
N GLU A 572 25.86 5.64 -9.23
CA GLU A 572 25.41 6.76 -10.05
C GLU A 572 23.98 6.50 -10.54
N ILE A 573 23.20 7.56 -10.68
CA ILE A 573 21.91 7.51 -11.37
C ILE A 573 22.03 8.35 -12.63
N LEU A 574 21.85 7.70 -13.77
CA LEU A 574 21.86 8.34 -15.08
C LEU A 574 20.41 8.65 -15.49
N GLU A 575 20.19 9.82 -16.06
CA GLU A 575 18.94 10.26 -16.67
C GLU A 575 19.15 10.44 -18.17
N LEU A 576 18.23 9.95 -18.98
CA LEU A 576 18.09 10.32 -20.38
C LEU A 576 16.72 10.94 -20.58
N ASP A 577 16.70 12.20 -20.99
CA ASP A 577 15.52 12.85 -21.53
C ASP A 577 15.44 12.54 -23.04
N PRO A 578 14.40 11.82 -23.51
CA PRO A 578 14.26 11.52 -24.94
C PRO A 578 14.17 12.76 -25.85
N TRP A 579 13.76 13.92 -25.32
CA TRP A 579 13.66 15.16 -26.09
C TRP A 579 15.01 15.82 -26.30
N GLU A 580 15.85 15.85 -25.26
CA GLU A 580 17.21 16.41 -25.32
C GLU A 580 18.22 15.45 -25.92
N ASN A 581 17.91 14.14 -25.89
CA ASN A 581 18.72 13.08 -26.46
C ASN A 581 20.16 13.04 -25.90
N GLN A 582 20.32 13.38 -24.61
CA GLN A 582 21.60 13.41 -23.89
C GLN A 582 21.48 12.75 -22.52
N TRP A 583 22.57 12.09 -22.11
CA TRP A 583 22.69 11.47 -20.80
C TRP A 583 23.19 12.48 -19.76
N ASN A 584 22.49 12.57 -18.64
CA ASN A 584 22.82 13.40 -17.50
C ASN A 584 23.11 12.52 -16.28
N VAL A 585 24.09 12.89 -15.46
CA VAL A 585 24.28 12.27 -14.14
C VAL A 585 23.47 13.08 -13.13
N VAL A 586 22.38 12.49 -12.61
CA VAL A 586 21.47 13.20 -11.69
C VAL A 586 21.82 12.97 -10.22
N ALA A 587 22.53 11.90 -9.90
CA ALA A 587 23.05 11.63 -8.58
C ALA A 587 24.32 10.77 -8.64
N ILE A 588 25.25 11.01 -7.72
CA ILE A 588 26.51 10.27 -7.54
C ILE A 588 26.65 9.84 -6.08
N ASN A 589 27.42 8.79 -5.82
CA ASN A 589 27.67 8.25 -4.48
C ASN A 589 26.39 8.03 -3.66
N VAL A 590 25.33 7.62 -4.34
CA VAL A 590 24.03 7.40 -3.71
C VAL A 590 24.15 6.29 -2.67
N LEU A 591 23.41 6.42 -1.56
CA LEU A 591 23.31 5.43 -0.48
C LEU A 591 22.54 4.17 -0.92
N MET A 592 22.91 3.59 -2.07
CA MET A 592 22.43 2.32 -2.56
C MET A 592 23.37 1.18 -2.12
N HIS A 593 22.81 -0.03 -2.01
CA HIS A 593 23.60 -1.24 -1.73
C HIS A 593 24.62 -1.50 -2.84
N ASP A 594 25.74 -2.13 -2.49
CA ASP A 594 26.80 -2.49 -3.44
C ASP A 594 26.33 -3.49 -4.51
N SER A 595 25.23 -4.19 -4.24
CA SER A 595 24.50 -4.99 -5.23
C SER A 595 23.04 -5.07 -4.84
N TYR A 596 22.15 -4.91 -5.81
CA TYR A 596 20.72 -5.19 -5.68
C TYR A 596 20.25 -6.02 -6.88
N ASP A 597 19.02 -6.51 -6.82
CA ASP A 597 18.55 -7.60 -7.69
C ASP A 597 17.63 -7.12 -8.81
N VAL A 598 16.81 -6.09 -8.60
CA VAL A 598 15.91 -5.52 -9.61
C VAL A 598 15.63 -4.03 -9.37
N CYS A 599 15.49 -3.24 -10.44
CA CYS A 599 14.93 -1.89 -10.38
C CYS A 599 13.50 -1.89 -10.93
N LEU A 600 12.54 -1.38 -10.15
CA LEU A 600 11.13 -1.27 -10.49
C LEU A 600 10.67 0.18 -10.41
N VAL A 601 9.57 0.52 -11.09
CA VAL A 601 8.93 1.82 -10.96
C VAL A 601 7.54 1.64 -10.37
N ALA A 602 7.29 2.22 -9.20
CA ALA A 602 5.98 2.19 -8.56
C ALA A 602 5.62 3.57 -8.01
N ARG A 603 4.32 3.85 -7.93
CA ARG A 603 3.79 5.07 -7.31
C ARG A 603 3.62 4.84 -5.81
N MET A 604 4.30 5.62 -4.98
CA MET A 604 4.18 5.49 -3.52
C MET A 604 4.17 6.87 -2.88
N ASN A 605 3.65 6.97 -1.66
CA ASN A 605 3.74 8.18 -0.88
C ASN A 605 5.08 8.20 -0.12
N PRO A 606 5.96 9.21 -0.33
CA PRO A 606 7.22 9.34 0.40
C PRO A 606 7.08 9.38 1.93
N ARG A 607 5.92 9.81 2.48
CA ARG A 607 5.67 9.82 3.94
C ARG A 607 5.62 8.43 4.55
N ASP A 608 5.24 7.44 3.76
CA ASP A 608 5.18 6.05 4.23
C ASP A 608 6.57 5.41 4.20
N LEU A 609 7.54 6.00 3.51
CA LEU A 609 8.86 5.41 3.31
C LEU A 609 9.78 5.63 4.51
N ILE A 610 10.77 4.75 4.63
CA ILE A 610 11.82 4.88 5.62
C ILE A 610 12.76 6.02 5.16
N PRO A 611 12.96 7.07 5.98
CA PRO A 611 13.86 8.16 5.63
C PRO A 611 15.31 7.68 5.60
N PRO A 612 16.21 8.39 4.91
CA PRO A 612 17.61 8.03 4.88
C PRO A 612 18.27 8.19 6.26
N PRO A 613 19.33 7.41 6.56
CA PRO A 613 20.11 7.55 7.78
C PRO A 613 20.71 8.95 7.89
N SER A 614 20.32 9.71 8.92
CA SER A 614 20.74 11.10 9.13
C SER A 614 22.27 11.24 9.23
N ASP A 615 22.93 10.27 9.85
CA ASP A 615 24.39 10.24 10.02
C ASP A 615 25.16 10.13 8.71
N LEU A 616 24.61 9.41 7.72
CA LEU A 616 25.25 9.23 6.41
C LEU A 616 24.91 10.34 5.41
N VAL A 617 23.86 11.13 5.68
CA VAL A 617 23.50 12.29 4.86
C VAL A 617 24.35 13.52 5.25
N GLU A 618 24.70 13.67 6.53
CA GLU A 618 25.54 14.77 7.02
C GLU A 618 27.01 14.63 6.61
N GLU A 619 27.59 13.43 6.68
CA GLU A 619 28.98 13.15 6.26
C GLU A 619 29.21 13.40 4.74
N GLY A 620 28.15 13.30 3.91
CA GLY A 620 28.23 13.52 2.47
C GLY A 620 28.21 14.99 2.02
N ASN A 621 27.83 15.92 2.90
CA ASN A 621 27.79 17.36 2.59
C ASN A 621 29.08 18.11 3.00
N GLU A 622 30.04 17.42 3.65
CA GLU A 622 31.31 18.02 4.10
C GLU A 622 32.48 17.86 3.10
N HIS A 623 32.25 17.37 1.87
CA HIS A 623 33.30 17.12 0.86
C HIS A 623 33.04 17.75 -0.50
#